data_AF-A0A2V8SB53-F1
#
_entry.id   AF-A0A2V8SB53-F1
#
_cell.length_a   1.000
_cell.length_b   1.000
_cell.length_c   1.000
_cell.angle_alpha   90.00
_cell.angle_beta   90.00
_cell.angle_gamma   90.00
#
_symmetry.space_group_name_H-M   'P 1'
#
loop_
_entity.id
_entity.type
_entity.pdbx_description
1 polymer ?
#
loop_
_entity_poly.entity_id
_entity_poly.type
_entity_poly.pdbx_seq_one_letter_code
_entity_poly.pdbx_strand_id
1 'polypeptide(L)'
;MSAPLRRPYTVLYDGDCAFCTRWRDRMARRDRRGRIEWLSVHDPSVGARFPGLDREDAMRQMYVHAPDGTLFKGADGWRELFGVLDGLRWLAALGRLPGAAAVMRAVYRYIAARRYRLSCAGAACRLPGSGPGRSAAGPKTPSLLLLAAAALAAWSSGCAGGASDPGEARLKAIGDERAATLVGALLEAYGGYPAWHRHHNVEYTCRMDYYGGRARPQVSVRQVHRLGLGREERAYIEDLEGDAPQIVRLDGERVAVTRGGAPVADPAEAALPRAFARLARFTFLTPWILLDAGDRLEYRGVRTPSASGKVPAPDCDVLRLTFARDDQDERSDGWCDFYISRLSGLIERVSDFRAKDLTYRVSLWSDYRTLEGLRIATRRETRSSDAGGVVGPLEVVAEYADVLFDAPFGDETFQVPDPLAASAPRE
;
A
#
# COMPACT_ATOMS: atom_id res chain seq x y z
N MET A 1 -3.05 -8.08 32.89
CA MET A 1 -4.37 -7.51 33.22
C MET A 1 -4.63 -6.38 32.25
N SER A 2 -5.55 -6.54 31.29
CA SER A 2 -5.87 -5.50 30.31
C SER A 2 -6.58 -4.32 30.98
N ALA A 3 -6.22 -3.09 30.60
CA ALA A 3 -6.86 -1.89 31.10
C ALA A 3 -8.39 -1.94 30.86
N PRO A 4 -9.23 -1.46 31.78
CA PRO A 4 -10.68 -1.48 31.60
C PRO A 4 -11.08 -0.64 30.39
N LEU A 5 -11.86 -1.24 29.49
CA LEU A 5 -12.41 -0.55 28.32
C LEU A 5 -13.35 0.56 28.80
N ARG A 6 -13.14 1.80 28.33
CA ARG A 6 -13.94 2.98 28.73
C ARG A 6 -15.39 2.89 28.26
N ARG A 7 -15.68 2.03 27.29
CA ARG A 7 -17.02 1.73 26.78
C ARG A 7 -17.23 0.20 26.73
N PRO A 8 -18.47 -0.29 26.92
CA PRO A 8 -18.75 -1.72 27.02
C PRO A 8 -18.45 -2.51 25.74
N TYR A 9 -18.55 -1.89 24.57
CA TYR A 9 -18.19 -2.51 23.29
C TYR A 9 -17.04 -1.76 22.63
N THR A 10 -16.11 -2.49 22.00
CA THR A 10 -15.07 -1.89 21.14
C THR A 10 -15.18 -2.48 19.74
N VAL A 11 -15.36 -1.63 18.74
CA VAL A 11 -15.39 -2.01 17.32
C VAL A 11 -14.06 -1.63 16.70
N LEU A 12 -13.35 -2.66 16.25
CA LEU A 12 -12.12 -2.56 15.48
C LEU A 12 -12.49 -2.54 14.01
N TYR A 13 -12.15 -1.45 13.33
CA TYR A 13 -12.46 -1.24 11.92
C TYR A 13 -11.23 -0.72 11.17
N ASP A 14 -11.25 -0.85 9.85
CA ASP A 14 -10.21 -0.28 9.01
C ASP A 14 -10.42 1.23 8.81
N GLY A 15 -9.63 2.04 9.52
CA GLY A 15 -9.67 3.50 9.44
C GLY A 15 -9.24 4.07 8.09
N ASP A 16 -8.47 3.30 7.33
CA ASP A 16 -7.92 3.71 6.03
C ASP A 16 -8.88 3.37 4.88
N CYS A 17 -9.99 2.68 5.16
CA CYS A 17 -11.03 2.40 4.19
C CYS A 17 -12.17 3.43 4.29
N ALA A 18 -12.28 4.32 3.29
CA ALA A 18 -13.33 5.34 3.26
C ALA A 18 -14.77 4.78 3.34
N PHE A 19 -15.02 3.60 2.76
CA PHE A 19 -16.30 2.90 2.94
C PHE A 19 -16.54 2.51 4.42
N CYS A 20 -15.55 1.90 5.08
CA CYS A 20 -15.64 1.52 6.49
C CYS A 20 -15.83 2.75 7.39
N THR A 21 -15.06 3.82 7.15
CA THR A 21 -15.14 5.10 7.87
C THR A 21 -16.51 5.77 7.70
N ARG A 22 -17.09 5.81 6.49
CA ARG A 22 -18.46 6.32 6.26
C ARG A 22 -19.52 5.49 7.00
N TRP A 23 -19.37 4.16 7.02
CA TRP A 23 -20.28 3.29 7.76
C TRP A 23 -20.16 3.46 9.26
N ARG A 24 -18.93 3.54 9.80
CA ARG A 24 -18.64 3.92 11.18
C ARG A 24 -19.36 5.21 11.54
N ASP A 25 -19.19 6.29 10.78
CA ASP A 25 -19.82 7.59 11.09
C ASP A 25 -21.34 7.50 11.14
N ARG A 26 -21.92 6.75 10.20
CA ARG A 26 -23.38 6.52 10.16
C ARG A 26 -23.87 5.69 11.34
N MET A 27 -23.07 4.76 11.86
CA MET A 27 -23.40 3.94 13.02
C MET A 27 -23.14 4.64 14.34
N ALA A 28 -22.06 5.42 14.44
CA ALA A 28 -21.76 6.26 15.59
C ALA A 28 -22.91 7.23 15.88
N ARG A 29 -23.54 7.81 14.85
CA ARG A 29 -24.76 8.64 14.99
C ARG A 29 -25.97 7.91 15.58
N ARG A 30 -25.99 6.57 15.56
CA ARG A 30 -27.05 5.73 16.13
C ARG A 30 -26.73 5.22 17.53
N ASP A 31 -25.51 5.41 18.01
CA ASP A 31 -25.11 5.07 19.38
C ASP A 31 -25.41 6.22 20.35
N ARG A 32 -26.71 6.49 20.58
CA ARG A 32 -27.12 7.61 21.46
C ARG A 32 -26.71 7.43 22.91
N ARG A 33 -26.39 6.19 23.31
CA ARG A 33 -26.01 5.81 24.68
C ARG A 33 -24.49 5.71 24.88
N GLY A 34 -23.70 6.00 23.84
CA GLY A 34 -22.24 5.98 23.92
C GLY A 34 -21.65 4.63 24.33
N ARG A 35 -22.28 3.52 23.91
CA ARG A 35 -21.87 2.16 24.30
C ARG A 35 -20.70 1.62 23.50
N ILE A 36 -20.38 2.23 22.36
CA ILE A 36 -19.41 1.69 21.40
C ILE A 36 -18.20 2.61 21.31
N GLU A 37 -17.02 2.07 21.58
CA GLU A 37 -15.74 2.67 21.20
C GLU A 37 -15.38 2.23 19.79
N TRP A 38 -15.12 3.18 18.89
CA TRP A 38 -14.66 2.90 17.55
C TRP A 38 -13.14 3.09 17.50
N LEU A 39 -12.40 2.02 17.28
CA LEU A 39 -10.95 2.03 17.25
C LEU A 39 -10.46 1.57 15.88
N SER A 40 -9.64 2.39 15.23
CA SER A 40 -9.00 2.00 13.98
C SER A 40 -8.00 0.88 14.26
N VAL A 41 -7.95 -0.16 13.43
CA VAL A 41 -6.91 -1.20 13.52
C VAL A 41 -5.50 -0.63 13.37
N HIS A 42 -5.36 0.55 12.75
CA HIS A 42 -4.09 1.26 12.57
C HIS A 42 -3.62 1.99 13.83
N ASP A 43 -4.47 2.12 14.85
CA ASP A 43 -4.12 2.78 16.10
C ASP A 43 -3.04 1.98 16.87
N PRO A 44 -1.94 2.63 17.32
CA PRO A 44 -0.86 1.95 18.04
C PRO A 44 -1.31 1.21 19.31
N SER A 45 -2.39 1.66 19.96
CA SER A 45 -2.91 1.04 21.17
C SER A 45 -3.55 -0.33 20.93
N VAL A 46 -3.90 -0.67 19.67
CA VAL A 46 -4.58 -1.94 19.34
C VAL A 46 -3.74 -3.15 19.74
N GLY A 47 -2.43 -3.13 19.47
CA GLY A 47 -1.54 -4.25 19.80
C GLY A 47 -1.46 -4.51 21.31
N ALA A 48 -1.43 -3.45 22.12
CA ALA A 48 -1.40 -3.57 23.58
C ALA A 48 -2.76 -3.98 24.16
N ARG A 49 -3.86 -3.53 23.56
CA ARG A 49 -5.23 -3.77 24.05
C ARG A 49 -5.79 -5.13 23.62
N PHE A 50 -5.37 -5.62 22.45
CA PHE A 50 -5.84 -6.87 21.83
C PHE A 50 -4.66 -7.74 21.38
N PRO A 51 -3.83 -8.26 22.30
CA PRO A 51 -2.59 -8.98 21.95
C PRO A 51 -2.79 -10.28 21.17
N GLY A 52 -4.01 -10.83 21.14
CA GLY A 52 -4.37 -12.02 20.36
C GLY A 52 -5.01 -11.71 18.99
N LEU A 53 -5.10 -10.44 18.59
CA LEU A 53 -5.69 -10.04 17.32
C LEU A 53 -4.73 -10.34 16.16
N ASP A 54 -5.15 -11.21 15.25
CA ASP A 54 -4.49 -11.35 13.95
C ASP A 54 -4.73 -10.08 13.14
N ARG A 55 -3.69 -9.26 12.99
CA ARG A 55 -3.76 -7.96 12.32
C ARG A 55 -4.06 -8.11 10.83
N GLU A 56 -3.58 -9.16 10.18
CA GLU A 56 -3.87 -9.42 8.77
C GLU A 56 -5.34 -9.79 8.56
N ASP A 57 -5.92 -10.55 9.50
CA ASP A 57 -7.35 -10.84 9.48
C ASP A 57 -8.21 -9.64 9.88
N ALA A 58 -7.74 -8.81 10.82
CA ALA A 58 -8.38 -7.53 11.16
C ALA A 58 -8.34 -6.54 9.98
N MET A 59 -7.36 -6.66 9.08
CA MET A 59 -7.36 -5.97 7.80
C MET A 59 -8.36 -6.59 6.83
N ARG A 60 -8.75 -7.85 6.91
CA ARG A 60 -9.79 -8.43 6.02
C ARG A 60 -11.22 -8.13 6.46
N GLN A 61 -11.46 -8.01 7.76
CA GLN A 61 -12.80 -7.88 8.31
C GLN A 61 -12.85 -7.09 9.61
N MET A 62 -14.02 -6.56 9.93
CA MET A 62 -14.32 -5.84 11.17
C MET A 62 -14.37 -6.81 12.34
N TYR A 63 -13.97 -6.32 13.51
CA TYR A 63 -14.04 -7.04 14.77
C TYR A 63 -14.86 -6.26 15.80
N VAL A 64 -15.63 -6.97 16.63
CA VAL A 64 -16.40 -6.38 17.73
C VAL A 64 -16.07 -7.14 19.00
N HIS A 65 -15.45 -6.44 19.94
CA HIS A 65 -15.20 -6.92 21.28
C HIS A 65 -16.37 -6.56 22.18
N ALA A 66 -17.02 -7.56 22.75
CA ALA A 66 -18.18 -7.43 23.64
C ALA A 66 -17.77 -7.35 25.12
N PRO A 67 -18.67 -6.93 26.04
CA PRO A 67 -18.36 -6.76 27.46
C PRO A 67 -17.97 -8.05 28.18
N ASP A 68 -18.44 -9.19 27.66
CA ASP A 68 -18.15 -10.54 28.17
C ASP A 68 -16.76 -11.06 27.74
N GLY A 69 -16.01 -10.26 26.97
CA GLY A 69 -14.72 -10.63 26.39
C GLY A 69 -14.82 -11.39 25.07
N THR A 70 -16.03 -11.62 24.56
CA THR A 70 -16.23 -12.32 23.29
C THR A 70 -15.83 -11.41 22.12
N LEU A 71 -15.05 -11.96 21.19
CA LEU A 71 -14.60 -11.26 19.99
C LEU A 71 -15.32 -11.78 18.75
N PHE A 72 -16.28 -11.00 18.25
CA PHE A 72 -17.04 -11.31 17.04
C PHE A 72 -16.36 -10.74 15.80
N LYS A 73 -16.44 -11.47 14.68
CA LYS A 73 -15.79 -11.11 13.41
C LYS A 73 -16.79 -10.92 12.29
N GLY A 74 -16.47 -10.03 11.35
CA GLY A 74 -17.19 -9.83 10.11
C GLY A 74 -18.69 -9.65 10.27
N ALA A 75 -19.48 -10.53 9.63
CA ALA A 75 -20.95 -10.48 9.69
C ALA A 75 -21.50 -10.71 11.10
N ASP A 76 -20.86 -11.58 11.90
CA ASP A 76 -21.29 -11.86 13.26
C ASP A 76 -21.04 -10.64 14.16
N GLY A 77 -19.97 -9.87 13.90
CA GLY A 77 -19.74 -8.58 14.54
C GLY A 77 -20.83 -7.54 14.22
N TRP A 78 -21.27 -7.46 12.96
CA TRP A 78 -22.40 -6.60 12.59
C TRP A 78 -23.71 -7.01 13.25
N ARG A 79 -23.97 -8.32 13.37
CA ARG A 79 -25.16 -8.84 14.06
C ARG A 79 -25.18 -8.44 15.53
N GLU A 80 -24.04 -8.54 16.21
CA GLU A 80 -23.88 -8.08 17.59
C GLU A 80 -24.11 -6.56 17.68
N LEU A 81 -23.49 -5.80 16.79
CA LEU A 81 -23.61 -4.34 16.74
C LEU A 81 -25.07 -3.87 16.53
N PHE A 82 -25.84 -4.55 15.67
CA PHE A 82 -27.26 -4.25 15.47
C PHE A 82 -28.12 -4.51 16.71
N GLY A 83 -27.71 -5.43 17.59
CA GLY A 83 -28.36 -5.65 18.88
C GLY A 83 -28.15 -4.50 19.87
N VAL A 84 -27.04 -3.77 19.72
CA VAL A 84 -26.61 -2.70 20.61
C VAL A 84 -26.98 -1.31 20.09
N LEU A 85 -27.11 -1.11 18.77
CA LEU A 85 -27.44 0.19 18.19
C LEU A 85 -28.95 0.51 18.26
N ASP A 86 -29.29 1.75 18.61
CA ASP A 86 -30.68 2.18 18.73
C ASP A 86 -31.37 2.17 17.35
N GLY A 87 -32.59 1.61 17.31
CA GLY A 87 -33.40 1.51 16.08
C GLY A 87 -33.01 0.39 15.09
N LEU A 88 -31.95 -0.39 15.37
CA LEU A 88 -31.49 -1.48 14.50
C LEU A 88 -31.68 -2.89 15.11
N ARG A 89 -32.23 -2.99 16.32
CA ARG A 89 -32.42 -4.27 17.04
C ARG A 89 -33.25 -5.30 16.28
N TRP A 90 -34.16 -4.85 15.43
CA TRP A 90 -34.97 -5.74 14.59
C TRP A 90 -34.13 -6.45 13.51
N LEU A 91 -33.03 -5.84 13.03
CA LEU A 91 -32.09 -6.49 12.11
C LEU A 91 -31.34 -7.64 12.79
N ALA A 92 -30.98 -7.47 14.07
CA ALA A 92 -30.38 -8.55 14.86
C ALA A 92 -31.36 -9.73 15.03
N ALA A 93 -32.66 -9.44 15.15
CA ALA A 93 -33.71 -10.46 15.22
C ALA A 93 -33.88 -11.22 13.89
N LEU A 94 -33.87 -10.51 12.74
CA LEU A 94 -33.88 -11.14 11.41
C LEU A 94 -32.68 -12.08 11.19
N GLY A 95 -31.52 -11.73 11.76
CA GLY A 95 -30.32 -12.57 11.74
C GLY A 95 -30.46 -13.92 12.47
N ARG A 96 -31.56 -14.15 13.21
CA ARG A 96 -31.86 -15.41 13.90
C ARG A 96 -32.70 -16.38 13.07
N LEU A 97 -33.19 -15.96 11.90
CA LEU A 97 -33.93 -16.83 10.98
C LEU A 97 -33.01 -17.92 10.40
N PRO A 98 -33.51 -19.14 10.18
CA PRO A 98 -32.74 -20.21 9.56
C PRO A 98 -32.23 -19.76 8.18
N GLY A 99 -30.93 -19.89 7.93
CA GLY A 99 -30.27 -19.45 6.70
C GLY A 99 -29.82 -17.98 6.65
N ALA A 100 -30.39 -17.08 7.48
CA ALA A 100 -30.04 -15.66 7.45
C ALA A 100 -28.56 -15.39 7.78
N ALA A 101 -28.00 -16.12 8.75
CA ALA A 101 -26.58 -15.99 9.11
C ALA A 101 -25.65 -16.40 7.95
N ALA A 102 -26.01 -17.42 7.17
CA ALA A 102 -25.23 -17.82 6.00
C ALA A 102 -25.25 -16.75 4.90
N VAL A 103 -26.43 -16.18 4.65
CA VAL A 103 -26.60 -15.07 3.68
C VAL A 103 -25.81 -13.85 4.14
N MET A 104 -25.93 -13.44 5.40
CA MET A 104 -25.19 -12.29 5.95
C MET A 104 -23.67 -12.49 5.83
N ARG A 105 -23.15 -13.69 6.12
CA ARG A 105 -21.73 -13.99 5.93
C ARG A 105 -21.30 -13.91 4.46
N ALA A 106 -22.11 -14.42 3.54
CA ALA A 106 -21.83 -14.34 2.10
C ALA A 106 -21.82 -12.88 1.61
N VAL A 107 -22.85 -12.11 1.95
CA VAL A 107 -22.96 -10.68 1.61
C VAL A 107 -21.82 -9.88 2.22
N TYR A 108 -21.51 -10.13 3.50
CA TYR A 108 -20.41 -9.46 4.17
C TYR A 108 -19.08 -9.72 3.49
N ARG A 109 -18.74 -10.99 3.20
CA ARG A 109 -17.49 -11.33 2.50
C ARG A 109 -17.41 -10.65 1.14
N TYR A 110 -18.51 -10.60 0.39
CA TYR A 110 -18.57 -9.91 -0.89
C TYR A 110 -18.31 -8.41 -0.76
N ILE A 111 -18.89 -7.74 0.23
CA ILE A 111 -18.66 -6.31 0.48
C ILE A 111 -17.24 -6.08 0.98
N ALA A 112 -16.77 -6.87 1.95
CA ALA A 112 -15.43 -6.76 2.51
C ALA A 112 -14.35 -6.90 1.44
N ALA A 113 -14.51 -7.85 0.51
CA ALA A 113 -13.61 -8.03 -0.64
C ALA A 113 -13.64 -6.87 -1.65
N ARG A 114 -14.64 -5.98 -1.61
CA ARG A 114 -14.84 -4.88 -2.56
C ARG A 114 -14.83 -3.50 -1.91
N ARG A 115 -14.61 -3.41 -0.60
CA ARG A 115 -14.86 -2.20 0.20
C ARG A 115 -14.06 -0.98 -0.25
N TYR A 116 -12.83 -1.15 -0.74
CA TYR A 116 -12.06 -0.05 -1.31
C TYR A 116 -12.58 0.38 -2.68
N ARG A 117 -13.04 -0.55 -3.52
CA ARG A 117 -13.72 -0.21 -4.79
C ARG A 117 -15.07 0.48 -4.57
N LEU A 118 -15.81 0.07 -3.53
CA LEU A 118 -17.07 0.72 -3.11
C LEU A 118 -16.85 2.11 -2.53
N SER A 119 -15.61 2.47 -2.20
CA SER A 119 -15.26 3.82 -1.78
C SER A 119 -15.28 4.82 -2.96
N CYS A 120 -15.08 4.31 -4.19
CA CYS A 120 -14.97 5.05 -5.46
C CYS A 120 -16.30 5.26 -6.21
N ALA A 121 -17.47 5.13 -5.57
CA ALA A 121 -18.78 5.32 -6.23
C ALA A 121 -19.14 6.80 -6.54
N GLY A 122 -18.13 7.66 -6.70
CA GLY A 122 -18.25 8.94 -7.41
C GLY A 122 -17.98 8.73 -8.90
N ALA A 123 -18.48 9.61 -9.77
CA ALA A 123 -18.51 9.42 -11.23
C ALA A 123 -17.17 9.19 -11.96
N ALA A 124 -16.02 9.24 -11.26
CA ALA A 124 -14.68 9.12 -11.83
C ALA A 124 -14.16 7.67 -12.05
N CYS A 125 -14.88 6.63 -11.61
CA CYS A 125 -14.44 5.24 -11.77
C CYS A 125 -15.58 4.31 -12.21
N ARG A 126 -16.00 4.42 -13.48
CA ARG A 126 -16.71 3.31 -14.14
C ARG A 126 -15.70 2.48 -14.93
N LEU A 127 -15.37 1.30 -14.41
CA LEU A 127 -14.64 0.28 -15.17
C LEU A 127 -15.47 -0.12 -16.41
N PRO A 128 -14.91 -0.10 -17.64
CA PRO A 128 -15.57 -0.67 -18.79
C PRO A 128 -15.63 -2.20 -18.62
N GLY A 129 -16.84 -2.76 -18.56
CA GLY A 129 -17.05 -4.21 -18.42
C GLY A 129 -18.39 -4.63 -17.82
N SER A 130 -19.15 -3.72 -17.20
CA SER A 130 -20.54 -3.99 -16.80
C SER A 130 -21.51 -3.71 -17.96
N GLY A 131 -21.44 -4.53 -19.01
CA GLY A 131 -22.54 -4.66 -19.98
C GLY A 131 -23.63 -5.58 -19.44
N PRO A 132 -24.90 -5.41 -19.83
CA PRO A 132 -26.01 -6.20 -19.30
C PRO A 132 -25.89 -7.66 -19.79
N GLY A 133 -25.58 -8.56 -18.87
CA GLY A 133 -25.52 -10.00 -19.17
C GLY A 133 -26.86 -10.50 -19.70
N ARG A 134 -26.83 -11.15 -20.87
CA ARG A 134 -27.97 -11.89 -21.42
C ARG A 134 -28.43 -12.93 -20.41
N SER A 135 -29.69 -12.81 -20.01
CA SER A 135 -30.38 -13.76 -19.13
C SER A 135 -30.60 -15.08 -19.87
N ALA A 136 -30.02 -16.17 -19.38
CA ALA A 136 -30.53 -17.51 -19.65
C ALA A 136 -31.60 -17.84 -18.59
N ALA A 137 -32.67 -18.50 -19.03
CA ALA A 137 -33.94 -18.60 -18.32
C ALA A 137 -34.03 -19.78 -17.34
N GLY A 138 -34.51 -19.49 -16.12
CA GLY A 138 -35.40 -20.32 -15.28
C GLY A 138 -34.79 -21.40 -14.36
N PRO A 139 -35.52 -21.89 -13.32
CA PRO A 139 -36.87 -21.52 -12.88
C PRO A 139 -36.92 -20.87 -11.47
N LYS A 140 -38.14 -20.52 -11.05
CA LYS A 140 -38.51 -19.46 -10.10
C LYS A 140 -38.53 -19.93 -8.64
N THR A 141 -37.99 -19.11 -7.74
CA THR A 141 -38.42 -18.98 -6.33
C THR A 141 -38.17 -17.54 -5.87
N PRO A 142 -39.14 -16.83 -5.24
CA PRO A 142 -39.00 -15.41 -4.96
C PRO A 142 -38.03 -15.20 -3.79
N SER A 143 -36.96 -14.46 -4.06
CA SER A 143 -35.87 -14.21 -3.13
C SER A 143 -36.15 -13.03 -2.21
N LEU A 144 -35.98 -13.25 -0.91
CA LEU A 144 -35.80 -12.29 0.19
C LEU A 144 -34.61 -11.30 0.00
N LEU A 145 -33.94 -11.32 -1.16
CA LEU A 145 -32.76 -10.50 -1.49
C LEU A 145 -33.09 -9.06 -1.88
N LEU A 146 -34.36 -8.73 -2.14
CA LEU A 146 -34.76 -7.40 -2.61
C LEU A 146 -34.80 -6.32 -1.52
N LEU A 147 -34.79 -6.68 -0.24
CA LEU A 147 -34.80 -5.69 0.85
C LEU A 147 -33.42 -5.09 1.18
N ALA A 148 -32.32 -5.69 0.70
CA ALA A 148 -30.97 -5.16 0.91
C ALA A 148 -30.51 -4.23 -0.25
N ALA A 149 -31.04 -4.42 -1.46
CA ALA A 149 -30.64 -3.64 -2.64
C ALA A 149 -31.24 -2.23 -2.67
N ALA A 150 -32.42 -2.03 -2.07
CA ALA A 150 -33.11 -0.73 -2.06
C ALA A 150 -32.44 0.35 -1.18
N ALA A 151 -31.50 -0.02 -0.30
CA ALA A 151 -30.75 0.92 0.52
C ALA A 151 -29.45 1.46 -0.14
N LEU A 152 -29.06 0.94 -1.31
CA LEU A 152 -27.80 1.27 -1.99
C LEU A 152 -27.96 2.13 -3.25
N ALA A 153 -29.18 2.32 -3.76
CA ALA A 153 -29.40 2.92 -5.08
C ALA A 153 -29.88 4.39 -5.07
N ALA A 154 -30.03 5.02 -3.91
CA ALA A 154 -30.17 6.47 -3.81
C ALA A 154 -28.90 7.02 -3.16
N TRP A 155 -28.33 8.11 -3.68
CA TRP A 155 -27.27 8.98 -3.08
C TRP A 155 -25.97 9.14 -3.87
N SER A 156 -26.02 9.24 -5.19
CA SER A 156 -24.94 9.88 -5.96
C SER A 156 -25.48 11.04 -6.80
N SER A 157 -25.43 12.24 -6.25
CA SER A 157 -25.59 13.47 -7.03
C SER A 157 -24.63 14.51 -6.47
N GLY A 158 -23.77 15.05 -7.35
CA GLY A 158 -22.79 16.06 -7.01
C GLY A 158 -21.61 16.03 -7.96
N CYS A 159 -21.83 16.46 -9.19
CA CYS A 159 -20.77 16.79 -10.15
C CYS A 159 -20.10 18.10 -9.75
N ALA A 160 -18.80 18.22 -9.97
CA ALA A 160 -18.18 19.49 -10.34
C ALA A 160 -16.99 19.18 -11.25
N GLY A 161 -17.04 19.70 -12.48
CA GLY A 161 -15.93 19.64 -13.42
C GLY A 161 -14.82 20.58 -12.98
N GLY A 162 -13.59 20.12 -13.13
CA GLY A 162 -12.36 20.89 -12.98
C GLY A 162 -11.40 20.52 -14.11
N ALA A 163 -10.44 21.39 -14.37
CA ALA A 163 -9.41 21.23 -15.40
C ALA A 163 -8.80 19.81 -15.39
N SER A 164 -8.44 19.30 -16.58
CA SER A 164 -7.85 17.96 -16.74
C SER A 164 -6.68 17.77 -15.78
N ASP A 165 -6.83 16.85 -14.83
CA ASP A 165 -5.79 16.49 -13.87
C ASP A 165 -4.53 16.04 -14.65
N PRO A 166 -3.33 16.59 -14.39
CA PRO A 166 -2.08 16.10 -14.99
C PRO A 166 -1.92 14.57 -14.84
N GLY A 167 -2.47 13.97 -13.78
CA GLY A 167 -2.54 12.53 -13.61
C GLY A 167 -3.39 11.83 -14.68
N GLU A 168 -4.51 12.43 -15.10
CA GLU A 168 -5.39 11.86 -16.13
C GLU A 168 -4.70 11.84 -17.51
N ALA A 169 -3.97 12.90 -17.86
CA ALA A 169 -3.20 12.93 -19.10
C ALA A 169 -2.11 11.85 -19.13
N ARG A 170 -1.44 11.62 -17.98
CA ARG A 170 -0.41 10.59 -17.84
C ARG A 170 -0.99 9.17 -17.88
N LEU A 171 -2.15 8.94 -17.26
CA LEU A 171 -2.86 7.67 -17.38
C LEU A 171 -3.23 7.35 -18.82
N LYS A 172 -3.67 8.35 -19.60
CA LYS A 172 -3.97 8.19 -21.03
C LYS A 172 -2.75 7.89 -21.90
N ALA A 173 -1.53 8.17 -21.41
CA ALA A 173 -0.29 7.87 -22.12
C ALA A 173 0.19 6.42 -21.91
N ILE A 174 -0.47 5.64 -21.03
CA ILE A 174 -0.20 4.20 -20.88
C ILE A 174 -0.92 3.46 -22.01
N GLY A 175 -0.16 2.81 -22.90
CA GLY A 175 -0.71 2.15 -24.09
C GLY A 175 -1.66 0.98 -23.80
N ASP A 176 -1.45 0.22 -22.72
CA ASP A 176 -2.37 -0.83 -22.28
C ASP A 176 -3.52 -0.23 -21.44
N GLU A 177 -4.73 -0.21 -22.01
CA GLU A 177 -5.93 0.35 -21.35
C GLU A 177 -6.26 -0.31 -20.00
N ARG A 178 -6.02 -1.62 -19.85
CA ARG A 178 -6.25 -2.33 -18.59
C ARG A 178 -5.18 -1.95 -17.57
N ALA A 179 -3.94 -1.80 -18.01
CA ALA A 179 -2.88 -1.31 -17.15
C ALA A 179 -3.17 0.12 -16.68
N ALA A 180 -3.54 1.02 -17.59
CA ALA A 180 -3.92 2.40 -17.27
C ALA A 180 -5.05 2.46 -16.22
N THR A 181 -6.10 1.68 -16.45
CA THR A 181 -7.24 1.60 -15.52
C THR A 181 -6.82 1.11 -14.14
N LEU A 182 -5.95 0.10 -14.08
CA LEU A 182 -5.47 -0.46 -12.83
C LEU A 182 -4.52 0.50 -12.09
N VAL A 183 -3.65 1.21 -12.81
CA VAL A 183 -2.80 2.27 -12.23
C VAL A 183 -3.66 3.39 -11.65
N GLY A 184 -4.73 3.82 -12.32
CA GLY A 184 -5.66 4.80 -11.77
C GLY A 184 -6.30 4.33 -10.45
N ALA A 185 -6.81 3.10 -10.41
CA ALA A 185 -7.38 2.53 -9.19
C ALA A 185 -6.35 2.34 -8.06
N LEU A 186 -5.11 1.99 -8.42
CA LEU A 186 -3.98 1.91 -7.51
C LEU A 186 -3.67 3.29 -6.92
N LEU A 187 -3.56 4.34 -7.72
CA LEU A 187 -3.29 5.70 -7.22
C LEU A 187 -4.37 6.18 -6.25
N GLU A 188 -5.64 5.96 -6.58
CA GLU A 188 -6.76 6.24 -5.67
C GLU A 188 -6.65 5.44 -4.37
N ALA A 189 -6.21 4.18 -4.45
CA ALA A 189 -5.91 3.43 -3.25
C ALA A 189 -4.80 4.13 -2.46
N TYR A 190 -3.73 4.61 -3.08
CA TYR A 190 -2.64 5.28 -2.36
C TYR A 190 -2.94 6.69 -1.83
N GLY A 191 -4.17 7.22 -2.02
CA GLY A 191 -4.59 8.56 -1.56
C GLY A 191 -4.97 9.51 -2.70
N GLY A 192 -4.82 9.07 -3.94
CA GLY A 192 -5.12 9.83 -5.15
C GLY A 192 -3.94 10.68 -5.62
N TYR A 193 -3.89 10.95 -6.93
CA TYR A 193 -2.84 11.79 -7.52
C TYR A 193 -2.84 13.23 -6.99
N PRO A 194 -3.99 13.91 -6.75
CA PRO A 194 -3.98 15.27 -6.21
C PRO A 194 -3.40 15.38 -4.80
N ALA A 195 -3.53 14.36 -3.94
CA ALA A 195 -2.89 14.35 -2.64
C ALA A 195 -1.37 14.25 -2.79
N TRP A 196 -0.92 13.34 -3.65
CA TRP A 196 0.50 13.15 -3.95
C TRP A 196 1.16 14.41 -4.53
N HIS A 197 0.54 15.00 -5.55
CA HIS A 197 1.10 16.12 -6.30
C HIS A 197 1.23 17.42 -5.47
N ARG A 198 0.60 17.50 -4.29
CA ARG A 198 0.78 18.65 -3.40
C ARG A 198 2.15 18.67 -2.73
N HIS A 199 2.75 17.51 -2.53
CA HIS A 199 4.04 17.38 -1.88
C HIS A 199 5.18 17.51 -2.88
N HIS A 200 6.28 18.11 -2.46
CA HIS A 200 7.44 18.39 -3.30
C HIS A 200 8.63 17.51 -2.94
N ASN A 201 8.73 17.15 -1.67
CA ASN A 201 9.80 16.34 -1.14
C ASN A 201 9.30 15.45 0.01
N VAL A 202 10.14 14.50 0.43
CA VAL A 202 9.89 13.69 1.63
C VAL A 202 11.22 13.40 2.32
N GLU A 203 11.20 13.40 3.65
CA GLU A 203 12.27 12.87 4.51
C GLU A 203 11.73 11.66 5.28
N TYR A 204 12.55 10.62 5.45
CA TYR A 204 12.24 9.52 6.36
C TYR A 204 13.52 8.84 6.87
N THR A 205 13.41 8.17 8.00
CA THR A 205 14.45 7.25 8.49
C THR A 205 14.19 5.85 7.95
N CYS A 206 15.21 5.22 7.40
CA CYS A 206 15.17 3.84 6.91
C CYS A 206 16.12 2.97 7.75
N ARG A 207 15.59 1.92 8.39
CA ARG A 207 16.39 0.87 9.02
C ARG A 207 16.39 -0.36 8.14
N MET A 208 17.56 -0.86 7.78
CA MET A 208 17.73 -2.02 6.93
C MET A 208 18.54 -3.10 7.64
N ASP A 209 17.90 -4.24 7.84
CA ASP A 209 18.51 -5.44 8.42
C ASP A 209 18.81 -6.44 7.29
N TYR A 210 20.09 -6.69 7.03
CA TYR A 210 20.57 -7.61 6.00
C TYR A 210 20.82 -8.98 6.61
N TYR A 211 20.05 -9.98 6.15
CA TYR A 211 20.09 -11.36 6.62
C TYR A 211 20.97 -12.25 5.74
N GLY A 212 21.01 -12.00 4.42
CA GLY A 212 21.75 -12.84 3.47
C GLY A 212 21.35 -14.31 3.53
N GLY A 213 20.05 -14.59 3.71
CA GLY A 213 19.50 -15.93 3.85
C GLY A 213 19.63 -16.57 5.24
N ARG A 214 20.20 -15.89 6.23
CA ARG A 214 20.42 -16.41 7.59
C ARG A 214 19.26 -16.08 8.54
N ALA A 215 19.21 -16.74 9.69
CA ALA A 215 18.15 -16.56 10.68
C ALA A 215 18.25 -15.24 11.48
N ARG A 216 19.43 -14.61 11.53
CA ARG A 216 19.68 -13.35 12.24
C ARG A 216 20.34 -12.34 11.29
N PRO A 217 20.07 -11.04 11.46
CA PRO A 217 20.72 -10.02 10.66
C PRO A 217 22.23 -10.08 10.86
N GLN A 218 22.97 -9.99 9.76
CA GLN A 218 24.43 -9.94 9.73
C GLN A 218 24.93 -8.50 9.78
N VAL A 219 24.18 -7.58 9.17
CA VAL A 219 24.46 -6.15 9.14
C VAL A 219 23.15 -5.40 9.31
N SER A 220 23.17 -4.35 10.13
CA SER A 220 22.07 -3.42 10.28
C SER A 220 22.56 -2.03 9.92
N VAL A 221 21.83 -1.33 9.07
CA VAL A 221 22.17 0.03 8.63
C VAL A 221 20.99 0.93 8.90
N ARG A 222 21.25 2.11 9.44
CA ARG A 222 20.24 3.14 9.65
C ARG A 222 20.62 4.38 8.86
N GLN A 223 19.69 4.88 8.05
CA GLN A 223 19.91 5.99 7.14
C GLN A 223 18.78 7.01 7.22
N VAL A 224 19.09 8.26 6.95
CA VAL A 224 18.08 9.27 6.57
C VAL A 224 18.02 9.36 5.05
N HIS A 225 16.81 9.33 4.51
CA HIS A 225 16.53 9.43 3.08
C HIS A 225 15.73 10.70 2.85
N ARG A 226 16.22 11.57 1.97
CA ARG A 226 15.52 12.74 1.46
C ARG A 226 15.31 12.57 -0.03
N LEU A 227 14.07 12.58 -0.50
CA LEU A 227 13.74 12.36 -1.90
C LEU A 227 12.97 13.56 -2.45
N GLY A 228 13.28 13.98 -3.68
CA GLY A 228 12.39 14.86 -4.44
C GLY A 228 11.22 14.07 -5.02
N LEU A 229 10.00 14.59 -4.98
CA LEU A 229 8.80 13.86 -5.46
C LEU A 229 8.44 14.18 -6.93
N GLY A 230 9.19 15.09 -7.55
CA GLY A 230 9.05 15.44 -8.96
C GLY A 230 9.57 14.37 -9.93
N ARG A 231 9.52 14.67 -11.23
CA ARG A 231 9.99 13.77 -12.31
C ARG A 231 11.50 13.58 -12.31
N GLU A 232 12.23 14.59 -11.86
CA GLU A 232 13.68 14.54 -11.75
C GLU A 232 14.11 13.52 -10.70
N GLU A 233 15.13 12.73 -11.04
CA GLU A 233 15.72 11.77 -10.11
C GLU A 233 16.58 12.50 -9.08
N ARG A 234 15.95 12.92 -7.97
CA ARG A 234 16.63 13.60 -6.87
C ARG A 234 16.55 12.78 -5.59
N ALA A 235 17.72 12.49 -4.99
CA ALA A 235 17.81 11.76 -3.73
C ALA A 235 19.07 12.16 -2.94
N TYR A 236 18.94 12.18 -1.63
CA TYR A 236 20.02 12.32 -0.67
C TYR A 236 19.86 11.22 0.37
N ILE A 237 20.92 10.43 0.58
CA ILE A 237 20.93 9.31 1.53
C ILE A 237 22.17 9.44 2.39
N GLU A 238 21.98 9.46 3.71
CA GLU A 238 23.08 9.59 4.68
C GLU A 238 22.98 8.48 5.72
N ASP A 239 24.10 7.81 5.97
CA ASP A 239 24.25 6.87 7.07
C ASP A 239 24.23 7.62 8.41
N LEU A 240 23.40 7.18 9.34
CA LEU A 240 23.28 7.77 10.67
C LEU A 240 24.25 7.15 11.69
N GLU A 241 24.89 6.03 11.32
CA GLU A 241 25.70 5.20 12.20
C GLU A 241 26.98 4.75 11.47
N GLY A 242 28.04 4.46 12.24
CA GLY A 242 29.34 3.99 11.73
C GLY A 242 30.46 5.03 11.84
N ASP A 243 31.72 4.56 11.77
CA ASP A 243 32.92 5.39 11.98
C ASP A 243 33.21 6.34 10.80
N ALA A 244 32.71 6.01 9.61
CA ALA A 244 32.87 6.80 8.39
C ALA A 244 31.54 6.85 7.63
N PRO A 245 30.57 7.67 8.07
CA PRO A 245 29.24 7.71 7.47
C PRO A 245 29.31 8.07 5.99
N GLN A 246 28.53 7.34 5.19
CA GLN A 246 28.44 7.59 3.76
C GLN A 246 27.27 8.52 3.46
N ILE A 247 27.48 9.44 2.53
CA ILE A 247 26.42 10.28 1.96
C ILE A 247 26.41 10.06 0.45
N VAL A 248 25.23 9.78 -0.10
CA VAL A 248 24.97 9.66 -1.54
C VAL A 248 24.05 10.80 -1.95
N ARG A 249 24.48 11.59 -2.92
CA ARG A 249 23.67 12.64 -3.57
C ARG A 249 23.42 12.26 -5.01
N LEU A 250 22.17 12.31 -5.43
CA LEU A 250 21.69 12.04 -6.78
C LEU A 250 20.91 13.27 -7.24
N ASP A 251 21.30 13.81 -8.39
CA ASP A 251 20.62 14.90 -9.08
C ASP A 251 20.62 14.63 -10.59
N GLY A 252 19.54 14.01 -11.05
CA GLY A 252 19.41 13.50 -12.42
C GLY A 252 20.46 12.42 -12.71
N GLU A 253 21.32 12.69 -13.69
CA GLU A 253 22.42 11.77 -14.05
C GLU A 253 23.65 11.93 -13.15
N ARG A 254 23.77 13.06 -12.44
CA ARG A 254 24.90 13.35 -11.56
C ARG A 254 24.75 12.60 -10.25
N VAL A 255 25.82 11.96 -9.81
CA VAL A 255 25.89 11.30 -8.51
C VAL A 255 27.22 11.62 -7.85
N ALA A 256 27.19 11.96 -6.56
CA ALA A 256 28.37 11.99 -5.72
C ALA A 256 28.20 11.11 -4.49
N VAL A 257 29.28 10.45 -4.11
CA VAL A 257 29.38 9.66 -2.89
C VAL A 257 30.51 10.25 -2.05
N THR A 258 30.24 10.54 -0.78
CA THR A 258 31.26 10.92 0.19
C THR A 258 31.26 9.93 1.35
N ARG A 259 32.42 9.60 1.90
CA ARG A 259 32.57 8.69 3.04
C ARG A 259 33.48 9.33 4.08
N GLY A 260 32.99 9.49 5.31
CA GLY A 260 33.73 10.21 6.36
C GLY A 260 34.10 11.65 5.95
N GLY A 261 33.27 12.28 5.11
CA GLY A 261 33.50 13.63 4.58
C GLY A 261 34.41 13.72 3.34
N ALA A 262 35.08 12.64 2.94
CA ALA A 262 35.93 12.63 1.75
C ALA A 262 35.17 12.12 0.50
N PRO A 263 35.35 12.70 -0.69
CA PRO A 263 34.79 12.16 -1.94
C PRO A 263 35.31 10.76 -2.25
N VAL A 264 34.42 9.85 -2.64
CA VAL A 264 34.78 8.53 -3.17
C VAL A 264 35.08 8.68 -4.66
N ALA A 265 36.37 8.68 -5.01
CA ALA A 265 36.83 8.91 -6.38
C ALA A 265 36.74 7.66 -7.26
N ASP A 266 36.82 6.45 -6.69
CA ASP A 266 36.75 5.20 -7.44
C ASP A 266 35.30 4.93 -7.90
N PRO A 267 35.03 4.88 -9.23
CA PRO A 267 33.72 4.54 -9.75
C PRO A 267 33.20 3.18 -9.31
N ALA A 268 34.08 2.20 -9.08
CA ALA A 268 33.69 0.87 -8.63
C ALA A 268 33.14 0.89 -7.20
N GLU A 269 33.76 1.67 -6.32
CA GLU A 269 33.27 1.88 -4.95
C GLU A 269 31.97 2.70 -4.90
N ALA A 270 31.77 3.60 -5.87
CA ALA A 270 30.56 4.43 -5.97
C ALA A 270 29.38 3.74 -6.67
N ALA A 271 29.61 2.63 -7.38
CA ALA A 271 28.60 1.95 -8.20
C ALA A 271 27.41 1.42 -7.37
N LEU A 272 27.69 0.67 -6.30
CA LEU A 272 26.64 0.11 -5.44
C LEU A 272 25.83 1.21 -4.72
N PRO A 273 26.44 2.23 -4.09
CA PRO A 273 25.71 3.36 -3.52
C PRO A 273 24.83 4.10 -4.54
N ARG A 274 25.33 4.29 -5.77
CA ARG A 274 24.56 4.90 -6.88
C ARG A 274 23.31 4.08 -7.22
N ALA A 275 23.46 2.77 -7.41
CA ALA A 275 22.34 1.90 -7.71
C ALA A 275 21.33 1.84 -6.55
N PHE A 276 21.83 1.85 -5.32
CA PHE A 276 21.00 1.86 -4.13
C PHE A 276 20.13 3.12 -4.02
N ALA A 277 20.65 4.31 -4.33
CA ALA A 277 19.87 5.54 -4.29
C ALA A 277 18.67 5.52 -5.26
N ARG A 278 18.90 5.03 -6.49
CA ARG A 278 17.81 4.83 -7.47
C ARG A 278 16.83 3.75 -7.03
N LEU A 279 17.31 2.67 -6.41
CA LEU A 279 16.44 1.63 -5.87
C LEU A 279 15.58 2.12 -4.70
N ALA A 280 16.14 2.93 -3.80
CA ALA A 280 15.42 3.52 -2.68
C ALA A 280 14.29 4.42 -3.20
N ARG A 281 14.61 5.33 -4.11
CA ARG A 281 13.62 6.17 -4.82
C ARG A 281 12.55 5.32 -5.50
N PHE A 282 12.96 4.33 -6.29
CA PHE A 282 12.03 3.46 -7.00
C PHE A 282 11.04 2.77 -6.06
N THR A 283 11.56 2.21 -4.96
CA THR A 283 10.75 1.44 -4.00
C THR A 283 9.76 2.34 -3.27
N PHE A 284 10.21 3.50 -2.80
CA PHE A 284 9.34 4.41 -2.05
C PHE A 284 8.27 5.01 -2.95
N LEU A 285 8.63 5.39 -4.19
CA LEU A 285 7.75 6.08 -5.14
C LEU A 285 6.98 5.14 -6.07
N THR A 286 7.04 3.82 -5.85
CA THR A 286 6.56 2.81 -6.81
C THR A 286 5.19 3.11 -7.41
N PRO A 287 4.12 3.41 -6.65
CA PRO A 287 2.79 3.66 -7.23
C PRO A 287 2.77 4.79 -8.26
N TRP A 288 3.55 5.85 -8.00
CA TRP A 288 3.61 7.04 -8.84
C TRP A 288 4.60 6.92 -10.00
N ILE A 289 5.62 6.06 -9.88
CA ILE A 289 6.51 5.72 -11.00
C ILE A 289 5.74 4.98 -12.10
N LEU A 290 4.77 4.13 -11.74
CA LEU A 290 3.95 3.43 -12.73
C LEU A 290 3.14 4.38 -13.61
N LEU A 291 2.85 5.59 -13.13
CA LEU A 291 2.15 6.61 -13.91
C LEU A 291 2.99 7.14 -15.08
N ASP A 292 4.32 7.09 -15.00
CA ASP A 292 5.26 7.53 -16.05
C ASP A 292 5.82 6.40 -16.89
N ALA A 293 5.33 5.17 -16.69
CA ALA A 293 5.90 4.03 -17.36
C ALA A 293 5.53 3.95 -18.85
N GLY A 294 4.39 4.54 -19.25
CA GLY A 294 3.92 4.57 -20.64
C GLY A 294 3.75 3.16 -21.21
N ASP A 295 4.27 2.93 -22.41
CA ASP A 295 4.20 1.63 -23.12
C ASP A 295 5.03 0.50 -22.48
N ARG A 296 5.79 0.80 -21.42
CA ARG A 296 6.54 -0.22 -20.67
C ARG A 296 5.66 -1.04 -19.72
N LEU A 297 4.40 -0.63 -19.53
CA LEU A 297 3.44 -1.35 -18.68
C LEU A 297 2.53 -2.27 -19.47
N GLU A 298 2.36 -3.48 -18.95
CA GLU A 298 1.47 -4.49 -19.50
C GLU A 298 0.64 -5.13 -18.37
N TYR A 299 -0.66 -5.30 -18.59
CA TYR A 299 -1.52 -6.06 -17.69
C TYR A 299 -1.40 -7.56 -17.94
N ARG A 300 -1.01 -8.32 -16.90
CA ARG A 300 -0.68 -9.75 -16.99
C ARG A 300 -1.79 -10.68 -16.47
N GLY A 301 -2.97 -10.14 -16.20
CA GLY A 301 -4.11 -10.88 -15.67
C GLY A 301 -4.13 -10.99 -14.15
N VAL A 302 -5.09 -11.77 -13.66
CA VAL A 302 -5.25 -12.08 -12.23
C VAL A 302 -4.41 -13.30 -11.88
N ARG A 303 -3.67 -13.23 -10.76
CA ARG A 303 -2.89 -14.35 -10.23
C ARG A 303 -3.03 -14.41 -8.72
N THR A 304 -2.97 -15.62 -8.18
CA THR A 304 -2.83 -15.85 -6.74
C THR A 304 -1.35 -16.14 -6.47
N PRO A 305 -0.61 -15.22 -5.83
CA PRO A 305 0.81 -15.45 -5.58
C PRO A 305 1.03 -16.55 -4.53
N SER A 306 2.21 -17.16 -4.56
CA SER A 306 2.65 -18.07 -3.51
C SER A 306 2.57 -17.38 -2.15
N ALA A 307 1.98 -18.06 -1.16
CA ALA A 307 1.90 -17.54 0.20
C ALA A 307 3.31 -17.43 0.79
N SER A 308 3.62 -16.28 1.38
CA SER A 308 4.86 -16.05 2.12
C SER A 308 4.79 -16.50 3.59
N GLY A 309 3.62 -16.99 4.03
CA GLY A 309 3.35 -17.40 5.40
C GLY A 309 2.16 -18.37 5.51
N LYS A 310 1.58 -18.46 6.72
CA LYS A 310 0.45 -19.37 7.00
C LYS A 310 -0.89 -18.90 6.43
N VAL A 311 -0.97 -17.64 6.02
CA VAL A 311 -2.20 -17.05 5.47
C VAL A 311 -2.13 -17.10 3.94
N PRO A 312 -3.18 -17.61 3.27
CA PRO A 312 -3.25 -17.57 1.81
C PRO A 312 -3.25 -16.13 1.31
N ALA A 313 -2.40 -15.84 0.32
CA ALA A 313 -2.39 -14.53 -0.32
C ALA A 313 -3.71 -14.29 -1.10
N PRO A 314 -4.23 -13.06 -1.11
CA PRO A 314 -5.40 -12.72 -1.90
C PRO A 314 -5.09 -12.81 -3.41
N ASP A 315 -6.15 -12.88 -4.22
CA ASP A 315 -6.01 -12.68 -5.66
C ASP A 315 -5.49 -11.26 -5.95
N CYS A 316 -4.51 -11.18 -6.85
CA CYS A 316 -3.91 -9.93 -7.27
C CYS A 316 -4.10 -9.71 -8.77
N ASP A 317 -4.43 -8.49 -9.15
CA ASP A 317 -4.25 -8.01 -10.51
C ASP A 317 -2.73 -7.75 -10.72
N VAL A 318 -2.14 -8.22 -11.82
CA VAL A 318 -0.68 -8.14 -12.04
C VAL A 318 -0.32 -7.17 -13.15
N LEU A 319 0.56 -6.21 -12.85
CA LEU A 319 1.18 -5.31 -13.82
C LEU A 319 2.65 -5.66 -14.02
N ARG A 320 3.07 -5.80 -15.26
CA ARG A 320 4.49 -5.93 -15.62
C ARG A 320 5.03 -4.59 -16.07
N LEU A 321 6.13 -4.16 -15.46
CA LEU A 321 6.99 -3.09 -15.96
C LEU A 321 8.24 -3.72 -16.57
N THR A 322 8.53 -3.40 -17.83
CA THR A 322 9.73 -3.85 -18.52
C THR A 322 10.74 -2.72 -18.64
N PHE A 323 12.00 -2.99 -18.33
CA PHE A 323 13.07 -2.01 -18.46
C PHE A 323 13.74 -2.21 -19.83
N ALA A 324 13.80 -1.13 -20.61
CA ALA A 324 14.51 -1.14 -21.89
C ALA A 324 16.02 -1.28 -21.64
N ARG A 325 16.74 -1.76 -22.65
CA ARG A 325 18.18 -1.92 -22.59
C ARG A 325 18.88 -0.56 -22.48
N ASP A 326 19.50 -0.33 -21.34
CA ASP A 326 20.44 0.77 -21.08
C ASP A 326 21.73 0.17 -20.49
N ASP A 327 22.90 0.56 -21.02
CA ASP A 327 24.19 0.05 -20.56
C ASP A 327 24.54 0.55 -19.14
N GLN A 328 23.84 1.58 -18.63
CA GLN A 328 24.06 2.16 -17.30
C GLN A 328 23.01 1.80 -16.24
N ASP A 329 21.91 1.12 -16.59
CA ASP A 329 20.89 0.68 -15.63
C ASP A 329 21.13 -0.77 -15.17
N GLU A 330 21.26 -0.95 -13.86
CA GLU A 330 21.36 -2.26 -13.23
C GLU A 330 20.12 -3.16 -13.41
N ARG A 331 19.01 -2.61 -13.90
CA ARG A 331 17.76 -3.32 -14.24
C ARG A 331 17.51 -3.47 -15.74
N SER A 332 18.44 -3.01 -16.57
CA SER A 332 18.44 -3.21 -18.02
C SER A 332 18.15 -4.67 -18.40
N ASP A 333 17.29 -4.87 -19.41
CA ASP A 333 16.78 -6.16 -19.88
C ASP A 333 15.99 -6.99 -18.83
N GLY A 334 15.63 -6.41 -17.68
CA GLY A 334 14.83 -7.02 -16.62
C GLY A 334 13.35 -6.64 -16.65
N TRP A 335 12.59 -7.15 -15.66
CA TRP A 335 11.19 -6.78 -15.45
C TRP A 335 10.80 -6.81 -13.97
N CYS A 336 9.74 -6.08 -13.63
CA CYS A 336 9.06 -6.14 -12.33
C CYS A 336 7.57 -6.43 -12.53
N ASP A 337 7.06 -7.49 -11.88
CA ASP A 337 5.64 -7.78 -11.77
C ASP A 337 5.11 -7.26 -10.43
N PHE A 338 4.24 -6.26 -10.47
CA PHE A 338 3.52 -5.70 -9.32
C PHE A 338 2.21 -6.44 -9.11
N TYR A 339 2.06 -7.05 -7.93
CA TYR A 339 0.87 -7.76 -7.50
C TYR A 339 0.00 -6.82 -6.68
N ILE A 340 -1.05 -6.30 -7.32
CA ILE A 340 -1.99 -5.36 -6.73
C ILE A 340 -3.17 -6.13 -6.19
N SER A 341 -3.30 -6.15 -4.87
CA SER A 341 -4.31 -6.93 -4.17
C SER A 341 -5.71 -6.48 -4.53
N ARG A 342 -6.55 -7.42 -4.96
CA ARG A 342 -7.95 -7.10 -5.29
C ARG A 342 -8.77 -6.76 -4.05
N LEU A 343 -8.26 -7.14 -2.88
CA LEU A 343 -8.83 -6.81 -1.58
C LEU A 343 -8.50 -5.37 -1.19
N SER A 344 -7.22 -5.01 -1.10
CA SER A 344 -6.77 -3.72 -0.54
C SER A 344 -6.63 -2.60 -1.59
N GLY A 345 -6.42 -2.98 -2.86
CA GLY A 345 -6.02 -2.08 -3.94
C GLY A 345 -4.55 -1.66 -3.86
N LEU A 346 -3.78 -2.21 -2.92
CA LEU A 346 -2.39 -1.86 -2.67
C LEU A 346 -1.43 -2.89 -3.28
N ILE A 347 -0.17 -2.51 -3.45
CA ILE A 347 0.89 -3.41 -3.90
C ILE A 347 1.31 -4.25 -2.70
N GLU A 348 0.98 -5.53 -2.68
CA GLU A 348 1.40 -6.39 -1.56
C GLU A 348 2.71 -7.12 -1.87
N ARG A 349 3.01 -7.26 -3.17
CA ARG A 349 4.18 -7.99 -3.65
C ARG A 349 4.70 -7.41 -4.96
N VAL A 350 6.03 -7.44 -5.11
CA VAL A 350 6.71 -7.23 -6.38
C VAL A 350 7.64 -8.41 -6.61
N SER A 351 7.50 -9.07 -7.76
CA SER A 351 8.47 -10.06 -8.21
C SER A 351 9.34 -9.41 -9.28
N ASP A 352 10.65 -9.38 -9.09
CA ASP A 352 11.58 -8.80 -10.05
C ASP A 352 12.57 -9.83 -10.59
N PHE A 353 12.91 -9.66 -11.87
CA PHE A 353 13.93 -10.41 -12.56
C PHE A 353 14.97 -9.45 -13.10
N ARG A 354 16.24 -9.77 -12.84
CA ARG A 354 17.40 -9.04 -13.35
C ARG A 354 18.12 -9.90 -14.38
N ALA A 355 18.20 -9.41 -15.62
CA ALA A 355 18.87 -10.14 -16.69
C ALA A 355 20.38 -10.23 -16.51
N LYS A 356 21.01 -9.19 -15.96
CA LYS A 356 22.48 -9.09 -15.78
C LYS A 356 23.08 -10.27 -15.01
N ASP A 357 22.40 -10.72 -13.96
CA ASP A 357 22.85 -11.79 -13.06
C ASP A 357 21.89 -12.99 -13.03
N LEU A 358 20.84 -12.97 -13.86
CA LEU A 358 19.77 -13.97 -13.91
C LEU A 358 19.11 -14.23 -12.54
N THR A 359 19.04 -13.20 -11.69
CA THR A 359 18.47 -13.32 -10.35
C THR A 359 16.98 -12.99 -10.33
N TYR A 360 16.26 -13.71 -9.47
CA TYR A 360 14.85 -13.46 -9.16
C TYR A 360 14.73 -13.07 -7.69
N ARG A 361 13.92 -12.04 -7.43
CA ARG A 361 13.61 -11.59 -6.07
C ARG A 361 12.13 -11.36 -5.92
N VAL A 362 11.68 -11.49 -4.68
CA VAL A 362 10.33 -11.14 -4.27
C VAL A 362 10.44 -10.16 -3.13
N SER A 363 9.86 -8.99 -3.31
CA SER A 363 9.68 -8.00 -2.27
C SER A 363 8.22 -7.98 -1.82
N LEU A 364 7.98 -7.88 -0.52
CA LEU A 364 6.68 -7.92 0.12
C LEU A 364 6.49 -6.63 0.93
N TRP A 365 5.42 -5.90 0.67
CA TRP A 365 5.11 -4.64 1.35
C TRP A 365 4.03 -4.88 2.40
N SER A 366 4.22 -4.31 3.59
CA SER A 366 3.36 -4.53 4.75
C SER A 366 3.36 -3.30 5.66
N ASP A 367 2.53 -3.33 6.69
CA ASP A 367 2.31 -2.24 7.65
C ASP A 367 2.00 -0.91 6.95
N TYR A 368 0.97 -0.90 6.12
CA TYR A 368 0.52 0.32 5.47
C TYR A 368 -0.06 1.30 6.49
N ARG A 369 0.36 2.56 6.40
CA ARG A 369 -0.15 3.67 7.22
C ARG A 369 -0.60 4.82 6.36
N THR A 370 -1.64 5.51 6.79
CA THR A 370 -2.05 6.78 6.18
C THR A 370 -1.32 7.95 6.82
N LEU A 371 -0.51 8.66 6.04
CA LEU A 371 0.26 9.83 6.43
C LEU A 371 -0.07 10.97 5.46
N GLU A 372 -0.57 12.09 5.98
CA GLU A 372 -0.97 13.26 5.17
C GLU A 372 -1.93 12.95 4.00
N GLY A 373 -2.76 11.92 4.18
CA GLY A 373 -3.72 11.47 3.17
C GLY A 373 -3.16 10.47 2.15
N LEU A 374 -1.88 10.12 2.26
CA LEU A 374 -1.22 9.11 1.43
C LEU A 374 -1.03 7.81 2.19
N ARG A 375 -1.29 6.66 1.55
CA ARG A 375 -0.98 5.35 2.13
C ARG A 375 0.44 4.95 1.79
N ILE A 376 1.28 4.79 2.80
CA ILE A 376 2.70 4.42 2.66
C ILE A 376 2.94 3.11 3.41
N ALA A 377 3.63 2.16 2.78
CA ALA A 377 4.10 0.96 3.47
C ALA A 377 5.26 1.32 4.40
N THR A 378 5.17 0.98 5.68
CA THR A 378 6.29 1.22 6.62
C THR A 378 7.20 0.02 6.79
N ARG A 379 6.94 -1.09 6.09
CA ARG A 379 7.80 -2.28 6.14
C ARG A 379 7.86 -3.02 4.81
N ARG A 380 9.07 -3.36 4.38
CA ARG A 380 9.34 -4.17 3.18
C ARG A 380 10.28 -5.33 3.50
N GLU A 381 9.89 -6.54 3.13
CA GLU A 381 10.79 -7.71 3.14
C GLU A 381 11.21 -8.05 1.72
N THR A 382 12.51 -8.21 1.48
CA THR A 382 13.05 -8.74 0.23
C THR A 382 13.59 -10.14 0.46
N ARG A 383 13.21 -11.06 -0.41
CA ARG A 383 13.55 -12.48 -0.37
C ARG A 383 14.10 -12.92 -1.72
N SER A 384 14.99 -13.91 -1.70
CA SER A 384 15.38 -14.62 -2.92
C SER A 384 14.17 -15.38 -3.48
N SER A 385 14.18 -15.63 -4.79
CA SER A 385 13.11 -16.32 -5.51
C SER A 385 13.68 -17.13 -6.68
N ASP A 386 12.82 -17.92 -7.29
CA ASP A 386 13.06 -18.56 -8.58
C ASP A 386 12.15 -17.99 -9.68
N ALA A 387 12.29 -18.52 -10.90
CA ALA A 387 11.49 -18.16 -12.07
C ALA A 387 9.98 -18.46 -11.91
N GLY A 388 9.62 -19.39 -11.01
CA GLY A 388 8.24 -19.68 -10.66
C GLY A 388 7.64 -18.71 -9.64
N GLY A 389 8.45 -17.82 -9.06
CA GLY A 389 8.03 -16.90 -8.01
C GLY A 389 7.88 -17.59 -6.65
N VAL A 390 8.55 -18.72 -6.42
CA VAL A 390 8.55 -19.38 -5.10
C VAL A 390 9.38 -18.52 -4.14
N VAL A 391 8.79 -18.22 -2.98
CA VAL A 391 9.42 -17.37 -1.97
C VAL A 391 10.53 -18.14 -1.27
N GLY A 392 11.76 -17.66 -1.40
CA GLY A 392 12.96 -18.22 -0.79
C GLY A 392 13.36 -17.57 0.55
N PRO A 393 14.62 -17.76 0.95
CA PRO A 393 15.22 -17.16 2.15
C PRO A 393 15.07 -15.64 2.25
N LEU A 394 15.02 -15.14 3.48
CA LEU A 394 14.99 -13.71 3.78
C LEU A 394 16.35 -13.07 3.51
N GLU A 395 16.38 -12.02 2.68
CA GLU A 395 17.60 -11.31 2.32
C GLU A 395 17.71 -10.00 3.10
N VAL A 396 16.66 -9.19 3.08
CA VAL A 396 16.65 -7.85 3.68
C VAL A 396 15.27 -7.53 4.27
N VAL A 397 15.24 -6.87 5.42
CA VAL A 397 14.06 -6.18 5.94
C VAL A 397 14.35 -4.69 5.99
N ALA A 398 13.51 -3.89 5.35
CA ALA A 398 13.55 -2.43 5.43
C ALA A 398 12.33 -1.91 6.20
N GLU A 399 12.55 -1.05 7.18
CA GLU A 399 11.51 -0.39 7.97
C GLU A 399 11.65 1.12 7.83
N TYR A 400 10.52 1.77 7.52
CA TYR A 400 10.45 3.21 7.30
C TYR A 400 9.79 3.86 8.53
N ALA A 401 10.45 4.86 9.08
CA ALA A 401 10.00 5.62 10.25
C ALA A 401 10.15 7.11 10.00
N ASP A 402 9.50 7.92 10.84
CA ASP A 402 9.62 9.38 10.83
C ASP A 402 9.39 10.02 9.44
N VAL A 403 8.43 9.47 8.70
CA VAL A 403 8.10 9.94 7.35
C VAL A 403 7.44 11.31 7.45
N LEU A 404 8.09 12.31 6.86
CA LEU A 404 7.68 13.70 6.82
C LEU A 404 7.64 14.18 5.37
N PHE A 405 6.46 14.52 4.88
CA PHE A 405 6.31 15.20 3.59
C PHE A 405 6.60 16.68 3.74
N ASP A 406 7.10 17.31 2.65
CA ASP A 406 7.47 18.72 2.63
C ASP A 406 8.40 19.11 3.78
N ALA A 407 9.36 18.23 4.04
CA ALA A 407 10.38 18.41 5.06
C ALA A 407 11.19 19.69 4.79
N PRO A 408 11.66 20.37 5.85
CA PRO A 408 12.23 21.72 5.77
C PRO A 408 13.69 21.70 5.29
N PHE A 409 13.94 21.19 4.08
CA PHE A 409 15.21 21.23 3.39
C PHE A 409 15.06 21.85 1.99
N GLY A 410 16.09 22.55 1.51
CA GLY A 410 16.09 23.13 0.17
C GLY A 410 16.82 22.27 -0.86
N ASP A 411 16.79 22.74 -2.11
CA ASP A 411 17.38 22.04 -3.26
C ASP A 411 18.91 21.85 -3.13
N GLU A 412 19.59 22.64 -2.29
CA GLU A 412 21.00 22.48 -1.94
C GLU A 412 21.34 21.10 -1.36
N THR A 413 20.34 20.41 -0.80
CA THR A 413 20.48 19.05 -0.30
C THR A 413 20.88 18.07 -1.41
N PHE A 414 20.32 18.25 -2.61
CA PHE A 414 20.55 17.35 -3.75
C PHE A 414 21.78 17.74 -4.57
N GLN A 415 22.26 18.99 -4.42
CA GLN A 415 23.37 19.50 -5.21
C GLN A 415 24.59 18.59 -5.10
N VAL A 416 24.99 18.06 -6.25
CA VAL A 416 26.22 17.29 -6.40
C VAL A 416 27.36 18.28 -6.49
N PRO A 417 28.29 18.33 -5.51
CA PRO A 417 29.44 19.22 -5.57
C PRO A 417 30.19 18.99 -6.87
N ASP A 418 30.63 20.07 -7.53
CA ASP A 418 31.56 19.92 -8.63
C ASP A 418 32.81 19.19 -8.10
N PRO A 419 33.40 18.28 -8.88
CA PRO A 419 34.70 17.73 -8.54
C PRO A 419 35.68 18.90 -8.52
N LEU A 420 35.88 19.50 -7.34
CA LEU A 420 36.90 20.52 -7.14
C LEU A 420 38.19 19.96 -7.72
N ALA A 421 38.75 20.69 -8.69
CA ALA A 421 40.05 20.46 -9.27
C ALA A 421 40.97 19.93 -8.18
N ALA A 422 41.49 18.70 -8.39
CA ALA A 422 42.53 18.14 -7.56
C ALA A 422 43.51 19.26 -7.25
N SER A 423 43.60 19.62 -5.97
CA SER A 423 44.50 20.64 -5.44
C SER A 423 45.84 20.48 -6.15
N ALA A 424 46.23 21.50 -6.92
CA ALA A 424 47.56 21.57 -7.51
C ALA A 424 48.60 21.26 -6.42
N PRO A 425 49.61 20.43 -6.70
CA PRO A 425 50.64 20.15 -5.71
C PRO A 425 51.25 21.48 -5.28
N ARG A 426 51.33 21.72 -3.98
CA ARG A 426 52.17 22.78 -3.43
C ARG A 426 53.61 22.44 -3.82
N GLU A 427 54.21 23.26 -4.67
CA GLU A 427 55.65 23.26 -4.94
C GLU A 427 56.46 23.61 -3.69
#